data_AF-A0A075I072-F1
#
_entry.id   AF-A0A075I072-F1
#
_cell.length_a   1.000
_cell.length_b   1.000
_cell.length_c   1.000
_cell.angle_alpha   90.00
_cell.angle_beta   90.00
_cell.angle_gamma   90.00
#
_symmetry.space_group_name_H-M   'P 1'
#
loop_
_entity.id
_entity.type
_entity.pdbx_description
1 polymer ?
#
loop_
_entity_poly.entity_id
_entity_poly.type
_entity_poly.pdbx_seq_one_letter_code
_entity_poly.pdbx_strand_id
1 'polypeptide(L)'
;ALMSTMESDYIENIDMSGERLGLCGYGSGAKAKVFEGIVQSQWREITSRFHLFERLSGRHPINKTVYEALHKGSRKRSVVKPSDEFALVSIGAEGNLEGQREYRWVE
;
A
#
# COMPACT_ATOMS: atom_id res chain seq x y z
N ALA A 1 9.57 0.92 3.07
CA ALA A 1 11.03 0.99 3.18
C ALA A 1 11.62 1.37 1.83
N LEU A 2 11.72 0.45 0.85
CA LEU A 2 12.36 0.78 -0.44
C LEU A 2 11.74 1.98 -1.16
N MET A 3 10.43 1.98 -1.45
CA MET A 3 9.80 3.09 -2.19
C MET A 3 9.93 4.43 -1.46
N SER A 4 9.73 4.45 -0.14
CA SER A 4 9.90 5.66 0.67
C SER A 4 11.34 6.15 0.67
N THR A 5 12.34 5.26 0.74
CA THR A 5 13.76 5.64 0.66
C THR A 5 14.08 6.24 -0.70
N MET A 6 13.68 5.58 -1.79
CA MET A 6 13.91 6.13 -3.13
C MET A 6 13.23 7.50 -3.30
N GLU A 7 11.97 7.64 -2.89
CA GLU A 7 11.26 8.92 -3.01
C GLU A 7 11.88 10.02 -2.13
N SER A 8 12.36 9.69 -0.92
CA SER A 8 13.10 10.63 -0.07
C SER A 8 14.39 11.10 -0.73
N ASP A 9 15.25 10.19 -1.21
CA ASP A 9 16.51 10.56 -1.87
C ASP A 9 16.25 11.33 -3.18
N TYR A 10 15.16 11.01 -3.88
CA TYR A 10 14.70 11.77 -5.04
C TYR A 10 14.33 13.22 -4.67
N ILE A 11 13.55 13.42 -3.60
CA ILE A 11 13.13 14.75 -3.10
C ILE A 11 14.33 15.55 -2.59
N GLU A 12 15.24 14.90 -1.86
CA GLU A 12 16.46 15.51 -1.32
C GLU A 12 17.57 15.70 -2.37
N ASN A 13 17.30 15.30 -3.61
CA ASN A 13 18.21 15.35 -4.75
C ASN A 13 19.53 14.60 -4.54
N ILE A 14 19.51 13.54 -3.72
CA ILE A 14 20.65 12.64 -3.50
C ILE A 14 20.72 11.66 -4.68
N ASP A 15 21.83 11.62 -5.40
CA ASP A 15 22.00 10.63 -6.47
C ASP A 15 22.38 9.27 -5.89
N MET A 16 21.58 8.26 -6.24
CA MET A 16 21.79 6.87 -5.85
C MET A 16 22.36 6.03 -7.01
N SER A 17 22.61 6.59 -8.19
CA SER A 17 23.01 5.83 -9.38
C SER A 17 24.30 5.04 -9.13
N GLY A 18 24.25 3.71 -9.33
CA GLY A 18 25.39 2.82 -9.07
C GLY A 18 25.55 2.40 -7.60
N GLU A 19 24.79 2.97 -6.68
CA GLU A 19 24.79 2.58 -5.27
C GLU A 19 24.25 1.16 -5.09
N ARG A 20 24.79 0.47 -4.07
CA ARG A 20 24.42 -0.90 -3.72
C ARG A 20 23.45 -0.91 -2.56
N LEU A 21 22.24 -1.39 -2.79
CA LEU A 21 21.20 -1.52 -1.76
C LEU A 21 21.09 -2.97 -1.29
N GLY A 22 21.12 -3.16 0.03
CA GLY A 22 20.79 -4.44 0.66
C GLY A 22 19.30 -4.53 0.99
N LEU A 23 18.68 -5.65 0.63
CA LEU A 23 17.27 -5.95 0.92
C LEU A 23 17.19 -7.16 1.85
N CYS A 24 16.55 -6.98 3.00
CA CYS A 24 16.32 -8.03 3.97
C CYS A 24 14.81 -8.22 4.17
N GLY A 25 14.30 -9.37 3.75
CA GLY A 25 12.92 -9.78 3.98
C GLY A 25 12.86 -10.81 5.11
N TYR A 26 11.99 -10.58 6.10
CA TYR A 26 11.73 -11.51 7.20
C TYR A 26 10.25 -11.91 7.23
N GLY A 27 9.98 -13.19 7.46
CA GLY A 27 8.64 -13.71 7.74
C GLY A 27 8.66 -14.62 8.97
N SER A 28 7.76 -14.36 9.93
CA SER A 28 7.59 -15.19 11.13
C SER A 28 7.31 -16.65 10.75
N GLY A 29 7.92 -17.59 11.48
CA GLY A 29 8.02 -18.99 11.08
C GLY A 29 9.48 -19.42 11.15
N ALA A 30 10.21 -19.42 10.03
CA ALA A 30 11.66 -19.60 10.07
C ALA A 30 12.41 -19.14 8.80
N LYS A 31 11.94 -18.11 8.07
CA LYS A 31 12.59 -17.73 6.80
C LYS A 31 12.95 -16.25 6.75
N ALA A 32 14.20 -16.01 6.38
CA ALA A 32 14.71 -14.72 5.97
C ALA A 32 15.36 -14.86 4.59
N LYS A 33 15.32 -13.79 3.80
CA LYS A 33 16.03 -13.70 2.51
C LYS A 33 16.77 -12.37 2.45
N VAL A 34 18.06 -12.46 2.16
CA VAL A 34 18.93 -11.30 1.94
C VAL A 34 19.41 -11.33 0.50
N PHE A 35 19.32 -10.20 -0.16
CA PHE A 35 19.87 -9.99 -1.49
C PHE A 35 20.28 -8.53 -1.66
N GLU A 36 21.07 -8.27 -2.68
CA GLU A 36 21.55 -6.92 -3.00
C GLU A 36 21.16 -6.57 -4.43
N GLY A 37 21.08 -5.26 -4.70
CA GLY A 37 20.85 -4.72 -6.03
C GLY A 37 21.65 -3.44 -6.24
N ILE A 38 22.00 -3.17 -7.49
CA ILE A 38 22.65 -1.91 -7.89
C ILE A 38 21.58 -1.00 -8.48
N VAL A 39 21.47 0.22 -7.97
CA VAL A 39 20.51 1.21 -8.45
C VAL A 39 20.89 1.66 -9.87
N GLN A 40 19.96 1.54 -10.80
CA GLN A 40 20.17 1.90 -12.20
C GLN A 40 20.05 3.41 -12.40
N SER A 41 20.71 3.97 -13.42
CA SER A 41 20.71 5.42 -13.68
C SER A 41 19.32 6.00 -13.95
N GLN A 42 18.36 5.18 -14.40
CA GLN A 42 16.97 5.59 -14.65
C GLN A 42 16.09 5.60 -13.38
N TRP A 43 16.66 5.38 -12.19
CA TRP A 43 15.88 5.27 -10.94
C TRP A 43 15.01 6.51 -10.65
N ARG A 44 15.50 7.71 -11.00
CA ARG A 44 14.77 8.98 -10.81
C ARG A 44 13.52 9.06 -11.66
N GLU A 45 13.55 8.53 -12.89
CA GLU A 45 12.38 8.51 -13.78
C GLU A 45 11.24 7.71 -13.15
N ILE A 46 11.55 6.53 -12.63
CA ILE A 46 10.57 5.65 -12.00
C ILE A 46 10.04 6.24 -10.69
N THR A 47 10.95 6.76 -9.86
CA THR A 47 10.62 7.30 -8.54
C THR A 47 9.75 8.55 -8.64
N SER A 48 9.93 9.38 -9.67
CA SER A 48 9.13 10.58 -9.91
C SER A 48 7.62 10.32 -10.02
N ARG A 49 7.23 9.07 -10.32
CA ARG A 49 5.84 8.64 -10.53
C ARG A 49 5.21 8.00 -9.28
N PHE A 50 5.93 7.89 -8.16
CA PHE A 50 5.43 7.20 -6.98
C PHE A 50 4.37 8.01 -6.23
N HIS A 51 4.58 9.32 -6.08
CA HIS A 51 3.72 10.24 -5.33
C HIS A 51 3.32 9.67 -3.95
N LEU A 52 4.20 8.92 -3.27
CA LEU A 52 3.88 8.17 -2.05
C LEU A 52 3.52 9.12 -0.92
N PHE A 53 4.32 10.16 -0.69
CA PHE A 53 4.08 11.08 0.43
C PHE A 53 2.80 11.90 0.22
N GLU A 54 2.54 12.32 -1.02
CA GLU A 54 1.27 12.96 -1.40
C GLU A 54 0.07 12.05 -1.10
N ARG A 55 0.11 10.79 -1.58
CA ARG A 55 -0.95 9.81 -1.31
C ARG A 55 -1.14 9.52 0.17
N LEU A 56 -0.05 9.47 0.95
CA LEU A 56 -0.11 9.28 2.40
C LEU A 56 -0.72 10.48 3.13
N SER A 57 -0.52 11.69 2.61
CA SER A 57 -1.10 12.93 3.14
C SER A 57 -2.61 13.03 2.89
N GLY A 58 -3.11 12.45 1.78
CA GLY A 58 -4.53 12.41 1.43
C GLY A 58 -5.37 11.39 2.22
N ARG A 59 -4.78 10.65 3.17
CA ARG A 59 -5.52 9.64 3.95
C ARG A 59 -6.49 10.29 4.94
N HIS A 60 -7.61 9.62 5.17
CA HIS A 60 -8.60 10.06 6.16
C HIS A 60 -8.24 9.59 7.58
N PRO A 61 -7.97 10.50 8.54
CA PRO A 61 -7.75 10.11 9.92
C PRO A 61 -9.04 9.60 10.56
N ILE A 62 -8.95 8.55 11.38
CA ILE A 62 -10.08 8.01 12.14
C ILE A 62 -9.80 8.05 13.63
N ASN A 63 -10.85 8.24 14.44
CA ASN A 63 -10.73 8.19 15.89
C ASN A 63 -10.74 6.74 16.41
N LYS A 64 -10.37 6.57 17.69
CA LYS A 64 -10.31 5.27 18.38
C LYS A 64 -11.61 4.47 18.25
N THR A 65 -12.76 5.10 18.46
CA THR A 65 -14.07 4.44 18.39
C THR A 65 -14.34 3.86 17.01
N VAL A 66 -14.04 4.63 15.95
CA VAL A 66 -14.19 4.17 14.56
C VAL A 66 -13.21 3.03 14.27
N TYR A 67 -11.96 3.15 14.71
CA TYR A 67 -10.95 2.10 14.58
C TYR A 67 -11.38 0.78 15.23
N GLU A 68 -11.83 0.82 16.49
CA GLU A 68 -12.27 -0.38 17.21
C GLU A 68 -13.48 -1.04 16.54
N ALA A 69 -14.42 -0.24 16.04
CA ALA A 69 -15.60 -0.74 15.35
C ALA A 69 -15.24 -1.46 14.04
N LEU A 70 -14.27 -0.94 13.28
CA LEU A 70 -13.71 -1.58 12.08
C LEU A 70 -12.95 -2.85 12.44
N HIS A 71 -12.05 -2.79 13.42
CA HIS A 71 -11.21 -3.92 13.84
C HIS A 71 -12.05 -5.11 14.31
N LYS A 72 -13.15 -4.84 15.04
CA LYS A 72 -14.10 -5.87 15.49
C LYS A 72 -15.09 -6.32 14.40
N GLY A 73 -15.06 -5.72 13.21
CA GLY A 73 -15.98 -6.02 12.11
C GLY A 73 -17.44 -5.64 12.39
N SER A 74 -17.70 -4.83 13.41
CA SER A 74 -19.04 -4.36 13.79
C SER A 74 -19.56 -3.26 12.86
N ARG A 75 -18.65 -2.47 12.27
CA ARG A 75 -18.97 -1.48 11.24
C ARG A 75 -18.96 -2.15 9.87
N LYS A 76 -20.13 -2.27 9.24
CA LYS A 76 -20.31 -2.91 7.91
C LYS A 76 -20.24 -1.94 6.72
N ARG A 77 -20.20 -0.64 6.98
CA ARG A 77 -20.15 0.41 5.94
C ARG A 77 -18.81 1.14 5.99
N SER A 78 -18.28 1.45 4.81
CA SER A 78 -17.02 2.20 4.68
C SER A 78 -17.05 3.52 5.44
N VAL A 79 -15.91 3.91 6.01
CA VAL A 79 -15.75 5.20 6.70
C VAL A 79 -15.69 6.34 5.69
N VAL A 80 -14.92 6.13 4.63
CA VAL A 80 -14.84 6.99 3.45
C VAL A 80 -15.59 6.29 2.33
N LYS A 81 -16.40 7.02 1.56
CA LYS A 81 -17.03 6.45 0.37
C LYS A 81 -15.95 6.21 -0.68
N PRO A 82 -15.90 5.03 -1.31
CA PRO A 82 -14.99 4.81 -2.43
C PRO A 82 -15.27 5.79 -3.56
N SER A 83 -14.22 6.25 -4.23
CA SER A 83 -14.26 7.11 -5.41
C SER A 83 -12.92 6.98 -6.14
N ASP A 84 -12.97 6.92 -7.47
CA ASP A 84 -11.85 6.59 -8.36
C ASP A 84 -10.97 5.42 -7.88
N GLU A 85 -11.60 4.35 -7.39
CA GLU A 85 -10.88 3.17 -6.88
C GLU A 85 -11.64 1.85 -7.03
N PHE A 86 -10.92 0.73 -6.96
CA PHE A 86 -11.52 -0.60 -6.83
C PHE A 86 -11.93 -0.86 -5.38
N ALA A 87 -13.22 -1.10 -5.15
CA ALA A 87 -13.76 -1.41 -3.83
C ALA A 87 -14.46 -2.78 -3.79
N LEU A 88 -14.42 -3.43 -2.63
CA LEU A 88 -15.26 -4.59 -2.33
C LEU A 88 -16.71 -4.09 -2.15
N VAL A 89 -17.62 -4.50 -3.04
CA VAL A 89 -19.01 -4.03 -3.03
C VAL A 89 -19.98 -5.03 -2.41
N SER A 90 -19.73 -6.33 -2.56
CA SER A 90 -20.59 -7.37 -2.00
C SER A 90 -19.82 -8.68 -1.73
N ILE A 91 -20.39 -9.49 -0.84
CA ILE A 91 -19.98 -10.89 -0.63
C ILE A 91 -21.22 -11.76 -0.79
N GLY A 92 -21.15 -12.78 -1.64
CA GLY A 92 -22.25 -13.70 -1.92
C GLY A 92 -22.67 -14.48 -0.67
N ALA A 93 -23.96 -14.76 -0.58
CA ALA A 93 -24.60 -15.34 0.60
C ALA A 93 -24.85 -16.84 0.45
N GLU A 94 -25.16 -17.51 1.56
CA GLU A 94 -25.54 -18.92 1.55
C GLU A 94 -26.69 -19.18 0.57
N GLY A 95 -26.57 -20.25 -0.23
CA GLY A 95 -27.54 -20.58 -1.28
C GLY A 95 -27.43 -19.75 -2.58
N ASN A 96 -26.57 -18.72 -2.64
CA ASN A 96 -26.27 -17.99 -3.87
C ASN A 96 -24.83 -17.42 -3.88
N LEU A 97 -23.91 -18.17 -4.51
CA LEU A 97 -22.50 -17.79 -4.68
C LEU A 97 -21.81 -17.49 -3.34
N GLU A 98 -22.05 -18.32 -2.33
CA GLU A 98 -21.55 -18.14 -0.97
C GLU A 98 -20.04 -17.87 -0.93
N GLY A 99 -19.66 -16.76 -0.29
CA GLY A 99 -18.27 -16.35 -0.12
C GLY A 99 -17.62 -15.71 -1.35
N GLN A 100 -18.32 -15.64 -2.49
CA GLN A 100 -17.84 -14.91 -3.67
C GLN A 100 -17.69 -13.42 -3.35
N ARG A 101 -16.56 -12.81 -3.71
CA ARG A 101 -16.32 -11.37 -3.52
C ARG A 101 -16.52 -10.62 -4.83
N GLU A 102 -17.41 -9.63 -4.82
CA GLU A 102 -17.60 -8.72 -5.94
C GLU A 102 -16.77 -7.45 -5.70
N TYR A 103 -15.92 -7.13 -6.67
CA TYR A 103 -15.16 -5.88 -6.71
C TYR A 103 -15.59 -5.06 -7.91
N ARG A 104 -15.65 -3.74 -7.75
CA ARG A 104 -15.98 -2.82 -8.84
C ARG A 104 -15.13 -1.57 -8.76
N TRP A 105 -14.82 -1.00 -9.93
CA TRP A 105 -14.40 0.39 -10.03
C TRP A 105 -15.57 1.29 -9.60
N VAL A 106 -15.33 2.12 -8.60
CA VAL A 106 -16.29 3.14 -8.15
C VAL A 106 -15.76 4.48 -8.66
N GLU A 107 -16.58 5.17 -9.46
CA GLU A 107 -16.36 6.57 -9.84
C GLU A 107 -16.46 7.46 -8.60
#